data_AF-J3P5H0-F1
#
_entry.id   AF-J3P5H0-F1
#
_cell.length_a   1.000
_cell.length_b   1.000
_cell.length_c   1.000
_cell.angle_alpha   90.00
_cell.angle_beta   90.00
_cell.angle_gamma   90.00
#
_symmetry.space_group_name_H-M   'P 1'
#
loop_
_entity.id
_entity.type
_entity.pdbx_description
1 polymer ?
#
loop_
_entity_poly.entity_id
_entity_poly.type
_entity_poly.pdbx_seq_one_letter_code
_entity_poly.pdbx_strand_id
1 'polypeptide(L)'
;MTRILADACATPGRFFFFFWPAVHRPARAHAGKSPGRPSYRLQLDVDGNSYSGRFYCMLASRGCPLKATAFREWHDDRLVPWLHYVPVSQSLEELPELVRFLAGTRGGGDVARATADAGREWYDRAVGPLHQSLYLYRLMLELA
;
A
#
# COMPACT_ATOMS: atom_id res chain seq x y z
N MET A 1 -23.41 7.17 1.82
CA MET A 1 -22.71 5.89 1.54
C MET A 1 -21.20 6.11 1.43
N THR A 2 -20.56 6.59 2.51
CA THR A 2 -19.12 6.97 2.52
C THR A 2 -18.47 6.52 3.83
N ARG A 3 -18.75 5.26 4.21
CA ARG A 3 -18.31 4.65 5.48
C ARG A 3 -17.24 3.57 5.29
N ILE A 4 -16.86 3.22 4.07
CA ILE A 4 -16.08 1.99 3.78
C ILE A 4 -14.56 2.19 3.79
N LEU A 5 -14.04 3.42 3.72
CA LEU A 5 -12.57 3.64 3.56
C LEU A 5 -11.79 3.90 4.85
N ALA A 6 -12.44 4.05 6.00
CA ALA A 6 -11.75 4.14 7.30
C ALA A 6 -11.70 2.79 8.02
N ASP A 7 -12.67 1.92 7.80
CA ASP A 7 -12.84 0.71 8.61
C ASP A 7 -11.85 -0.41 8.24
N ALA A 8 -11.30 -0.41 7.01
CA ALA A 8 -10.40 -1.47 6.53
C ALA A 8 -8.99 -1.45 7.16
N CYS A 9 -8.49 -0.29 7.61
CA CYS A 9 -7.21 -0.15 8.33
C CYS A 9 -7.42 0.20 9.81
N ALA A 10 -8.62 0.65 10.22
CA ALA A 10 -8.94 1.06 11.59
C ALA A 10 -9.86 0.07 12.35
N THR A 11 -9.89 -1.20 11.96
CA THR A 11 -10.39 -2.24 12.86
C THR A 11 -9.18 -2.90 13.53
N PRO A 12 -8.77 -2.48 14.74
CA PRO A 12 -7.90 -3.33 15.52
C PRO A 12 -8.71 -4.59 15.86
N GLY A 13 -8.36 -5.72 15.24
CA GLY A 13 -8.62 -6.99 15.87
C GLY A 13 -8.09 -6.91 17.29
N ARG A 14 -8.93 -7.19 18.29
CA ARG A 14 -8.64 -7.08 19.73
C ARG A 14 -7.56 -8.06 20.24
N PHE A 15 -6.67 -8.53 19.38
CA PHE A 15 -5.61 -9.45 19.72
C PHE A 15 -4.31 -8.89 19.17
N PHE A 16 -3.40 -8.50 20.07
CA PHE A 16 -2.05 -7.95 19.82
C PHE A 16 -1.94 -6.50 19.34
N PHE A 17 -1.94 -5.55 20.30
CA PHE A 17 -0.78 -4.69 20.61
C PHE A 17 -1.20 -3.68 21.71
N PHE A 18 -0.64 -3.86 22.90
CA PHE A 18 -0.70 -2.90 24.02
C PHE A 18 0.51 -1.98 23.85
N PHE A 19 0.32 -0.64 23.86
CA PHE A 19 1.28 0.43 23.50
C PHE A 19 1.38 0.82 22.01
N TRP A 20 0.36 1.50 21.49
CA TRP A 20 0.60 2.56 20.50
C TRP A 20 -0.35 3.73 20.79
N PRO A 21 0.14 4.96 21.05
CA PRO A 21 -0.74 6.09 21.29
C PRO A 21 -1.52 6.41 20.02
N ALA A 22 -2.77 6.82 20.19
CA ALA A 22 -3.67 7.17 19.10
C ALA A 22 -2.98 8.11 18.09
N VAL A 23 -2.75 7.61 16.87
CA VAL A 23 -2.25 8.44 15.78
C VAL A 23 -3.28 9.54 15.55
N HIS A 24 -2.90 10.78 15.87
CA HIS A 24 -3.71 11.94 15.57
C HIS A 24 -4.06 11.93 14.08
N ARG A 25 -5.37 11.91 13.78
CA ARG A 25 -5.92 12.07 12.43
C ARG A 25 -5.30 13.33 11.82
N PRO A 26 -4.45 13.24 10.78
CA PRO A 26 -4.00 14.46 10.11
C PRO A 26 -5.21 15.15 9.49
N ALA A 27 -5.25 16.47 9.60
CA ALA A 27 -6.26 17.30 8.97
C ALA A 27 -6.33 16.97 7.48
N ARG A 28 -7.55 16.95 6.91
CA ARG A 28 -7.77 16.69 5.50
C ARG A 28 -6.95 17.67 4.67
N ALA A 29 -5.84 17.20 4.08
CA ALA A 29 -5.23 17.90 2.97
C ALA A 29 -6.26 17.91 1.83
N HIS A 30 -6.81 19.10 1.57
CA HIS A 30 -7.64 19.35 0.40
C HIS A 30 -6.76 19.18 -0.83
N ALA A 31 -6.76 17.99 -1.41
CA ALA A 31 -6.27 17.78 -2.76
C ALA A 31 -7.20 18.58 -3.68
N GLY A 32 -6.73 19.74 -4.15
CA GLY A 32 -7.42 20.53 -5.17
C GLY A 32 -7.75 19.63 -6.35
N LYS A 33 -9.04 19.46 -6.63
CA LYS A 33 -9.52 18.62 -7.72
C LYS A 33 -9.50 19.45 -8.99
N SER A 34 -8.42 19.37 -9.77
CA SER A 34 -8.41 19.90 -11.13
C SER A 34 -9.50 19.19 -11.95
N PRO A 35 -10.36 19.92 -12.69
CA PRO A 35 -11.43 19.30 -13.44
C PRO A 35 -10.85 18.56 -14.66
N GLY A 36 -11.13 17.26 -14.80
CA GLY A 36 -10.93 16.55 -16.07
C GLY A 36 -10.25 15.17 -16.03
N ARG A 37 -9.71 14.69 -14.90
CA ARG A 37 -9.05 13.37 -14.83
C ARG A 37 -9.31 12.69 -13.48
N PRO A 38 -9.61 11.37 -13.41
CA PRO A 38 -9.50 10.65 -12.15
C PRO A 38 -8.01 10.67 -11.73
N SER A 39 -7.67 11.56 -10.80
CA SER A 39 -6.32 11.58 -10.22
C SER A 39 -6.24 10.48 -9.16
N TYR A 40 -5.42 9.48 -9.42
CA TYR A 40 -5.04 8.50 -8.42
C TYR A 40 -3.98 9.14 -7.54
N ARG A 41 -4.06 8.87 -6.23
CA ARG A 41 -3.07 9.39 -5.28
C ARG A 41 -1.85 8.47 -5.34
N LEU A 42 -0.70 9.00 -5.71
CA LEU A 42 0.58 8.31 -5.55
C LEU A 42 0.93 8.28 -4.05
N GLN A 43 1.30 7.11 -3.53
CA GLN A 43 1.59 6.90 -2.11
C GLN A 43 2.97 6.28 -1.95
N LEU A 44 3.94 7.07 -1.50
CA LEU A 44 5.28 6.59 -1.26
C LEU A 44 5.35 5.81 0.07
N ASP A 45 5.81 4.58 -0.02
CA ASP A 45 6.10 3.65 1.06
C ASP A 45 7.61 3.46 1.15
N VAL A 46 8.19 3.89 2.27
CA VAL A 46 9.61 3.77 2.57
C VAL A 46 9.75 3.09 3.94
N ASP A 47 10.73 2.20 4.05
CA ASP A 47 11.07 1.54 5.30
C ASP A 47 11.48 2.55 6.40
N GLY A 48 11.26 2.16 7.65
CA GLY A 48 11.74 2.89 8.81
C GLY A 48 12.90 2.14 9.47
N ASN A 49 12.86 2.00 10.80
CA ASN A 49 13.77 1.12 11.52
C ASN A 49 13.62 -0.36 11.13
N SER A 50 12.51 -0.71 10.50
CA SER A 50 12.19 -2.03 9.96
C SER A 50 11.29 -1.86 8.73
N TYR A 51 10.72 -2.96 8.24
CA TYR A 51 9.78 -2.97 7.12
C TYR A 51 8.58 -2.04 7.39
N SER A 52 7.99 -1.51 6.32
CA SER A 52 6.84 -0.63 6.45
C SER A 52 5.53 -1.39 6.76
N GLY A 53 5.04 -1.26 8.00
CA GLY A 53 3.72 -1.79 8.39
C GLY A 53 2.53 -1.08 7.72
N ARG A 54 2.74 0.11 7.11
CA ARG A 54 1.67 0.88 6.46
C ARG A 54 1.36 0.42 5.04
N PHE A 55 2.24 -0.38 4.44
CA PHE A 55 2.13 -0.82 3.05
C PHE A 55 0.78 -1.49 2.74
N TYR A 56 0.29 -2.35 3.64
CA TYR A 56 -1.01 -3.02 3.50
C TYR A 56 -2.19 -2.06 3.45
N CYS A 57 -2.16 -0.98 4.26
CA CYS A 57 -3.21 0.03 4.23
C CYS A 57 -3.16 0.85 2.93
N MET A 58 -1.97 1.02 2.33
CA MET A 58 -1.85 1.63 1.01
C MET A 58 -2.40 0.73 -0.09
N LEU A 59 -2.10 -0.57 -0.05
CA LEU A 59 -2.67 -1.58 -0.98
C LEU A 59 -4.20 -1.66 -0.90
N ALA A 60 -4.78 -1.63 0.30
CA ALA A 60 -6.23 -1.66 0.51
C ALA A 60 -6.95 -0.36 0.06
N SER A 61 -6.19 0.72 -0.10
CA SER A 61 -6.71 2.04 -0.48
C SER A 61 -6.94 2.15 -2.00
N ARG A 62 -7.42 3.32 -2.47
CA ARG A 62 -7.58 3.62 -3.90
C ARG A 62 -6.42 4.45 -4.48
N GLY A 63 -5.21 4.31 -3.92
CA GLY A 63 -4.02 4.99 -4.41
C GLY A 63 -3.01 3.99 -4.98
N CYS A 64 -2.08 4.48 -5.79
CA CYS A 64 -0.99 3.69 -6.36
C CYS A 64 0.19 3.69 -5.38
N PRO A 65 0.54 2.55 -4.75
CA PRO A 65 1.69 2.48 -3.85
C PRO A 65 2.99 2.51 -4.65
N LEU A 66 3.98 3.27 -4.17
CA LEU A 66 5.36 3.27 -4.64
C LEU A 66 6.20 2.71 -3.49
N LYS A 67 6.76 1.52 -3.63
CA LYS A 67 7.44 0.82 -2.53
C LYS A 67 8.94 0.84 -2.71
N ALA A 68 9.63 1.44 -1.76
CA ALA A 68 11.07 1.33 -1.56
C ALA A 68 11.32 0.50 -0.30
N THR A 69 11.66 -0.79 -0.48
CA THR A 69 12.07 -1.65 0.64
C THR A 69 13.45 -2.28 0.44
N ALA A 70 14.19 -2.44 1.54
CA ALA A 70 15.42 -3.23 1.61
C ALA A 70 15.18 -4.64 2.18
N PHE A 71 13.99 -4.90 2.71
CA PHE A 71 13.64 -6.17 3.34
C PHE A 71 13.03 -7.15 2.35
N ARG A 72 13.25 -8.44 2.61
CA ARG A 72 12.41 -9.50 2.06
C ARG A 72 11.21 -9.68 2.97
N GLU A 73 10.01 -9.60 2.42
CA GLU A 73 8.76 -9.71 3.16
C GLU A 73 8.01 -11.00 2.79
N TRP A 74 7.19 -11.50 3.70
CA TRP A 74 6.44 -12.76 3.51
C TRP A 74 5.49 -12.72 2.29
N HIS A 75 5.12 -11.53 1.83
CA HIS A 75 4.22 -11.32 0.71
C HIS A 75 4.93 -11.17 -0.63
N ASP A 76 6.26 -11.28 -0.69
CA ASP A 76 7.02 -11.08 -1.94
C ASP A 76 6.59 -12.06 -3.03
N ASP A 77 6.29 -13.31 -2.66
CA ASP A 77 5.80 -14.33 -3.59
C ASP A 77 4.32 -14.14 -4.01
N ARG A 78 3.64 -13.18 -3.37
CA ARG A 78 2.21 -12.86 -3.60
C ARG A 78 2.05 -11.54 -4.33
N LEU A 79 2.98 -10.62 -4.21
CA LEU A 79 2.87 -9.28 -4.79
C LEU A 79 3.81 -9.08 -5.96
N VAL A 80 3.23 -8.81 -7.13
CA VAL A 80 3.98 -8.61 -8.37
C VAL A 80 4.26 -7.11 -8.56
N PRO A 81 5.53 -6.69 -8.70
CA PRO A 81 5.88 -5.32 -9.05
C PRO A 81 5.23 -4.89 -10.36
N TRP A 82 4.90 -3.61 -10.49
CA TRP A 82 4.14 -2.98 -11.59
C TRP A 82 2.68 -3.41 -11.73
N LEU A 83 2.30 -4.57 -11.20
CA LEU A 83 0.91 -5.01 -11.15
C LEU A 83 0.20 -4.55 -9.88
N HIS A 84 0.78 -4.76 -8.70
CA HIS A 84 0.15 -4.43 -7.42
C HIS A 84 0.72 -3.16 -6.76
N TYR A 85 1.96 -2.81 -7.08
CA TYR A 85 2.65 -1.61 -6.59
C TYR A 85 3.76 -1.24 -7.58
N VAL A 86 4.26 -0.01 -7.51
CA VAL A 86 5.41 0.44 -8.29
C VAL A 86 6.69 0.28 -7.46
N PRO A 87 7.68 -0.51 -7.90
CA PRO A 87 8.94 -0.65 -7.16
C PRO A 87 9.78 0.63 -7.30
N VAL A 88 10.45 1.02 -6.22
CA VAL A 88 11.40 2.12 -6.17
C VAL A 88 12.68 1.66 -5.47
N SER A 89 13.82 2.10 -5.97
CA SER A 89 15.14 1.85 -5.43
C SER A 89 15.31 2.51 -4.07
N GLN A 90 16.21 1.97 -3.24
CA GLN A 90 16.54 2.57 -1.95
C GLN A 90 17.20 3.96 -2.07
N SER A 91 17.80 4.26 -3.23
CA SER A 91 18.42 5.56 -3.50
C SER A 91 17.39 6.67 -3.74
N LEU A 92 16.17 6.31 -4.14
CA LEU A 92 15.09 7.21 -4.59
C LEU A 92 15.48 8.14 -5.75
N GLU A 93 16.60 7.89 -6.44
CA GLU A 93 17.10 8.75 -7.53
C GLU A 93 16.13 8.83 -8.71
N GLU A 94 15.42 7.74 -9.02
CA GLU A 94 14.44 7.68 -10.10
C GLU A 94 13.08 8.29 -9.74
N LEU A 95 12.83 8.56 -8.45
CA LEU A 95 11.53 8.97 -7.95
C LEU A 95 10.97 10.23 -8.64
N PRO A 96 11.75 11.31 -8.90
CA PRO A 96 11.25 12.49 -9.59
C PRO A 96 10.73 12.18 -10.99
N GLU A 97 11.46 11.36 -11.74
CA GLU A 97 11.08 10.96 -13.10
C GLU A 97 9.88 10.01 -13.09
N LEU A 98 9.83 9.10 -12.13
CA LEU A 98 8.70 8.19 -11.92
C LEU A 98 7.41 8.96 -11.64
N VAL A 99 7.47 9.95 -10.75
CA VAL A 99 6.33 10.83 -10.42
C VAL A 99 5.94 11.68 -11.63
N ARG A 100 6.92 12.23 -12.36
CA ARG A 100 6.67 12.99 -13.60
C ARG A 100 5.94 12.14 -14.62
N PHE A 101 6.33 10.89 -14.80
CA PHE A 101 5.67 9.95 -15.71
C PHE A 101 4.25 9.61 -15.24
N LEU A 102 4.11 9.09 -14.01
CA LEU A 102 2.86 8.56 -13.47
C LEU A 102 1.79 9.65 -13.28
N ALA A 103 2.18 10.85 -12.87
CA ALA A 103 1.24 11.95 -12.66
C ALA A 103 1.11 12.87 -13.88
N GLY A 104 2.19 13.07 -14.63
CA GLY A 104 2.28 14.08 -15.70
C GLY A 104 1.87 13.59 -17.09
N THR A 105 1.88 12.28 -17.36
CA THR A 105 1.52 11.74 -18.68
C THR A 105 0.17 11.02 -18.67
N ARG A 106 -0.48 10.90 -19.83
CA ARG A 106 -1.72 10.11 -19.97
C ARG A 106 -1.47 8.64 -19.68
N GLY A 107 -0.48 8.04 -20.36
CA GLY A 107 -0.12 6.64 -20.17
C GLY A 107 0.29 6.31 -18.73
N GLY A 108 1.10 7.16 -18.09
CA GLY A 108 1.54 6.93 -16.71
C GLY A 108 0.40 6.94 -15.70
N GLY A 109 -0.62 7.78 -15.87
CA GLY A 109 -1.77 7.76 -14.96
C GLY A 109 -2.74 6.61 -15.24
N ASP A 110 -2.78 6.08 -16.47
CA ASP A 110 -3.50 4.83 -16.77
C ASP A 110 -2.79 3.63 -16.12
N VAL A 111 -1.45 3.62 -16.12
CA VAL A 111 -0.63 2.65 -15.36
C VAL A 111 -0.91 2.79 -13.85
N ALA A 112 -0.80 3.99 -13.29
CA ALA A 112 -1.05 4.21 -11.86
C ALA A 112 -2.45 3.77 -11.43
N ARG A 113 -3.45 4.00 -12.29
CA ARG A 113 -4.81 3.50 -12.11
C ARG A 113 -4.86 1.98 -12.06
N ALA A 114 -4.34 1.33 -13.09
CA ALA A 114 -4.37 -0.11 -13.22
C ALA A 114 -3.67 -0.79 -12.04
N THR A 115 -2.50 -0.27 -11.65
CA THR A 115 -1.75 -0.76 -10.49
C THR A 115 -2.51 -0.59 -9.18
N ALA A 116 -3.15 0.57 -8.97
CA ALA A 116 -3.96 0.82 -7.77
C ALA A 116 -5.18 -0.12 -7.67
N ASP A 117 -5.91 -0.29 -8.79
CA ASP A 117 -7.10 -1.12 -8.84
C ASP A 117 -6.73 -2.61 -8.65
N ALA A 118 -5.69 -3.09 -9.31
CA ALA A 118 -5.19 -4.46 -9.18
C ALA A 118 -4.61 -4.75 -7.79
N GLY A 119 -3.81 -3.83 -7.23
CA GLY A 119 -3.28 -3.96 -5.87
C GLY A 119 -4.38 -4.06 -4.82
N ARG A 120 -5.45 -3.27 -4.97
CA ARG A 120 -6.61 -3.31 -4.09
C ARG A 120 -7.42 -4.60 -4.23
N GLU A 121 -7.67 -5.05 -5.46
CA GLU A 121 -8.35 -6.33 -5.70
C GLU A 121 -7.56 -7.51 -5.11
N TRP A 122 -6.24 -7.48 -5.26
CA TRP A 122 -5.36 -8.52 -4.75
C TRP A 122 -5.21 -8.49 -3.23
N TYR A 123 -5.33 -7.31 -2.61
CA TYR A 123 -5.31 -7.15 -1.16
C TYR A 123 -6.31 -8.08 -0.47
N ASP A 124 -7.56 -8.03 -0.94
CA ASP A 124 -8.66 -8.82 -0.40
C ASP A 124 -8.48 -10.33 -0.65
N ARG A 125 -7.70 -10.72 -1.69
CA ARG A 125 -7.53 -12.12 -2.12
C ARG A 125 -6.33 -12.83 -1.54
N ALA A 126 -5.26 -12.12 -1.18
CA ALA A 126 -3.98 -12.78 -0.88
C ALA A 126 -3.16 -12.16 0.25
N VAL A 127 -3.41 -10.91 0.65
CA VAL A 127 -2.55 -10.22 1.64
C VAL A 127 -3.27 -9.59 2.83
N GLY A 128 -4.60 -9.68 2.89
CA GLY A 128 -5.39 -9.26 4.04
C GLY A 128 -5.07 -10.03 5.34
N PRO A 129 -5.63 -9.61 6.49
CA PRO A 129 -5.27 -10.15 7.81
C PRO A 129 -5.43 -11.66 7.95
N LEU A 130 -6.48 -12.25 7.36
CA LEU A 130 -6.68 -13.70 7.36
C LEU A 130 -5.51 -14.44 6.70
N HIS A 131 -5.02 -13.93 5.57
CA HIS A 131 -3.90 -14.53 4.83
C HIS A 131 -2.58 -14.46 5.63
N GLN A 132 -2.39 -13.37 6.37
CA GLN A 132 -1.25 -13.21 7.28
C GLN A 132 -1.28 -14.28 8.40
N SER A 133 -2.45 -14.49 9.02
CA SER A 133 -2.62 -15.53 10.05
C SER A 133 -2.40 -16.93 9.48
N LEU A 134 -2.89 -17.22 8.27
CA LEU A 134 -2.65 -18.50 7.60
C LEU A 134 -1.17 -18.72 7.28
N TYR A 135 -0.47 -17.66 6.82
CA TYR A 135 0.97 -17.72 6.58
C TYR A 135 1.74 -18.04 7.86
N LEU A 136 1.46 -17.31 8.95
CA LEU A 136 2.10 -17.55 10.24
C LEU A 136 1.81 -18.95 10.77
N TYR A 137 0.57 -19.42 10.69
CA TYR A 137 0.21 -20.77 11.10
C TYR A 137 0.99 -21.83 10.31
N ARG A 138 1.03 -21.71 8.98
CA ARG A 138 1.81 -22.61 8.12
C ARG A 138 3.29 -22.58 8.47
N LEU A 139 3.86 -21.39 8.68
CA LEU A 139 5.26 -21.23 9.08
C LEU A 139 5.56 -21.98 10.38
N MET A 140 4.69 -21.88 11.38
CA MET A 140 4.85 -22.60 12.66
C MET A 140 4.75 -24.12 12.50
N LEU A 141 3.94 -24.61 11.56
CA LEU A 141 3.86 -26.05 11.25
C LEU A 141 5.08 -26.57 10.49
N GLU A 142 5.65 -25.77 9.59
CA GLU A 142 6.84 -26.16 8.82
C GLU A 142 8.12 -26.08 9.66
N LEU A 143 8.11 -25.31 10.75
CA LEU A 143 9.24 -25.16 11.66
C LEU A 143 9.32 -26.25 12.74
N ALA A 144 8.19 -26.85 13.11
CA ALA A 144 8.08 -27.87 14.16
C ALA A 144 8.57 -29.26 13.69
#